data_AF-A0A926GTS2-F1
#
_entry.id   AF-A0A926GTS2-F1
#
_cell.length_a   1.000
_cell.length_b   1.000
_cell.length_c   1.000
_cell.angle_alpha   90.00
_cell.angle_beta   90.00
_cell.angle_gamma   90.00
#
_symmetry.space_group_name_H-M   'P 1'
#
loop_
_entity.id
_entity.type
_entity.pdbx_description
1 polymer ?
#
loop_
_entity_poly.entity_id
_entity_poly.type
_entity_poly.pdbx_seq_one_letter_code
_entity_poly.pdbx_strand_id
1 'polypeptide(L)'
;MKHITILLLPALVPVLLLGGCRSDGADGGADSAFFRTPNRESEKKPVVKDPITLLFPTGKERRWEMAVRAMDKLNTESVRVDEPRTMNGVTNATTLTMYQNGKAYRSEIFQVKPESLSLVAAGGAEKMLMSPPMLLLRTQAPEGAEYKWEGEITFKGAKAPAQAYSRVHAPREVVTPAGKFTAYRVDTALTTIIEGNTVTFPASRWFVPGVGIVKQVFRVGNAEVEKQLTSFKGG
;
A
#
# COMPACT_ATOMS: atom_id res chain seq x y z
N MET A 1 3.04 -20.13 -45.98
CA MET A 1 2.45 -19.82 -44.66
C MET A 1 3.56 -19.37 -43.73
N LYS A 2 3.55 -18.10 -43.28
CA LYS A 2 4.59 -17.53 -42.42
C LYS A 2 4.25 -17.84 -40.96
N HIS A 3 5.07 -18.64 -40.29
CA HIS A 3 4.96 -18.86 -38.84
C HIS A 3 5.41 -17.60 -38.10
N ILE A 4 4.43 -16.86 -37.56
CA ILE A 4 4.66 -15.79 -36.60
C ILE A 4 5.03 -16.46 -35.28
N THR A 5 6.33 -16.45 -34.97
CA THR A 5 6.85 -16.84 -33.65
C THR A 5 6.60 -15.68 -32.71
N ILE A 6 5.59 -15.79 -31.86
CA ILE A 6 5.32 -14.83 -30.78
C ILE A 6 6.37 -15.07 -29.70
N LEU A 7 7.35 -14.18 -29.61
CA LEU A 7 8.27 -14.07 -28.48
C LEU A 7 7.48 -13.69 -27.23
N LEU A 8 7.15 -14.68 -26.41
CA LEU A 8 6.72 -14.51 -25.03
C LEU A 8 7.90 -13.91 -24.23
N LEU A 9 7.86 -12.59 -24.05
CA LEU A 9 8.66 -11.94 -23.01
C LEU A 9 8.30 -12.59 -21.65
N PRO A 10 9.30 -13.04 -20.86
CA PRO A 10 9.03 -13.50 -19.52
C PRO A 10 8.43 -12.35 -18.74
N ALA A 11 7.26 -12.58 -18.15
CA ALA A 11 6.73 -11.71 -17.11
C ALA A 11 7.86 -11.52 -16.09
N LEU A 12 8.35 -10.29 -15.93
CA LEU A 12 9.25 -10.00 -14.82
C LEU A 12 8.40 -10.10 -13.55
N VAL A 13 8.71 -11.11 -12.75
CA VAL A 13 8.18 -11.46 -11.43
C VAL A 13 6.87 -12.30 -11.40
N PRO A 14 6.84 -13.54 -11.93
CA PRO A 14 6.40 -14.65 -11.12
C PRO A 14 7.58 -15.07 -10.23
N VAL A 15 7.31 -15.63 -9.05
CA VAL A 15 8.32 -16.15 -8.11
C VAL A 15 8.95 -15.10 -7.18
N LEU A 16 8.22 -14.76 -6.12
CA LEU A 16 8.81 -14.43 -4.81
C LEU A 16 8.10 -15.19 -3.66
N LEU A 17 7.45 -16.33 -3.97
CA LEU A 17 6.75 -17.17 -2.98
C LEU A 17 7.32 -18.60 -2.86
N LEU A 18 8.53 -18.88 -3.37
CA LEU A 18 9.13 -20.23 -3.29
C LEU A 18 10.58 -20.21 -2.79
N GLY A 19 10.89 -19.31 -1.87
CA GLY A 19 12.10 -19.40 -1.04
C GLY A 19 11.67 -19.61 0.40
N GLY A 20 11.63 -20.86 0.87
CA GLY A 20 11.49 -21.19 2.28
C GLY A 20 12.63 -20.53 3.07
N CYS A 21 12.37 -19.34 3.61
CA CYS A 21 13.29 -18.65 4.49
C CYS A 21 12.98 -19.11 5.91
N ARG A 22 13.81 -20.02 6.41
CA ARG A 22 13.97 -20.26 7.85
C ARG A 22 14.62 -19.00 8.43
N SER A 23 13.86 -18.19 9.16
CA SER A 23 14.42 -17.10 9.96
C SER A 23 14.94 -17.69 11.27
N ASP A 24 16.12 -18.31 11.24
CA ASP A 24 16.84 -18.62 12.47
C ASP A 24 17.52 -17.33 12.93
N GLY A 25 16.98 -16.68 13.96
CA GLY A 25 17.63 -15.52 14.58
C GLY A 25 16.66 -14.60 15.31
N ALA A 26 16.69 -14.69 16.63
CA ALA A 26 16.03 -13.80 17.58
C ALA A 26 16.23 -12.32 17.23
N ASP A 27 15.10 -11.66 16.94
CA ASP A 27 14.75 -10.25 17.14
C ASP A 27 13.69 -9.93 16.09
N GLY A 28 12.41 -10.06 16.47
CA GLY A 28 11.24 -9.92 15.59
C GLY A 28 11.15 -8.55 14.92
N GLY A 29 11.94 -8.35 13.87
CA GLY A 29 12.19 -7.10 13.15
C GLY A 29 11.00 -6.58 12.36
N ALA A 30 9.96 -6.15 13.07
CA ALA A 30 9.39 -4.85 12.76
C ALA A 30 10.51 -3.83 13.07
N ASP A 31 11.05 -3.20 12.02
CA ASP A 31 12.09 -2.16 12.07
C ASP A 31 11.91 -1.34 13.34
N SER A 32 12.87 -1.33 14.27
CA SER A 32 12.76 -0.59 15.53
C SER A 32 12.53 0.92 15.30
N ALA A 33 12.79 1.40 14.07
CA ALA A 33 12.37 2.69 13.56
C ALA A 33 10.84 2.91 13.55
N PHE A 34 10.01 1.88 13.30
CA PHE A 34 8.54 1.94 13.41
C PHE A 34 8.07 2.26 14.84
N PHE A 35 8.88 1.97 15.86
CA PHE A 35 8.52 2.15 17.27
C PHE A 35 9.12 3.39 17.91
N ARG A 36 9.86 4.22 17.17
CA ARG A 36 10.41 5.47 17.75
C ARG A 36 9.28 6.36 18.24
N THR A 37 9.17 6.54 19.55
CA THR A 37 8.12 7.38 20.15
C THR A 37 8.30 8.81 19.65
N PRO A 38 7.25 9.46 19.09
CA PRO A 38 7.29 10.88 18.81
C PRO A 38 7.61 11.67 20.08
N ASN A 39 8.18 12.87 19.91
CA ASN A 39 8.40 13.77 21.03
C ASN A 39 7.03 14.21 21.59
N ARG A 40 6.76 13.97 22.88
CA ARG A 40 5.44 14.06 23.55
C ARG A 40 4.66 15.38 23.38
N GLU A 41 5.31 16.43 22.91
CA GLU A 41 4.73 17.79 22.90
C GLU A 41 3.98 18.13 21.59
N SER A 42 4.25 17.42 20.48
CA SER A 42 3.52 17.60 19.21
C SER A 42 2.18 16.83 19.13
N GLU A 43 1.86 16.03 20.16
CA GLU A 43 0.79 15.01 20.13
C GLU A 43 -0.65 15.55 20.16
N LYS A 44 -0.87 16.87 20.31
CA LYS A 44 -2.22 17.40 20.60
C LYS A 44 -2.94 18.08 19.44
N LYS A 45 -2.25 18.49 18.36
CA LYS A 45 -2.90 19.19 17.25
C LYS A 45 -3.17 18.24 16.08
N PRO A 46 -4.40 18.21 15.54
CA PRO A 46 -4.70 17.50 14.31
C PRO A 46 -3.75 17.90 13.18
N VAL A 47 -3.06 16.93 12.60
CA VAL A 47 -2.23 17.15 11.42
C VAL A 47 -3.00 16.83 10.16
N VAL A 48 -3.82 15.79 10.16
CA VAL A 48 -4.70 15.41 9.04
C VAL A 48 -5.93 16.30 9.01
N LYS A 49 -5.89 17.37 8.21
CA LYS A 49 -6.98 18.35 8.13
C LYS A 49 -7.87 18.15 6.91
N ASP A 50 -7.33 17.57 5.85
CA ASP A 50 -8.06 17.34 4.62
C ASP A 50 -9.05 16.17 4.77
N PRO A 51 -10.24 16.24 4.14
CA PRO A 51 -11.12 15.09 3.99
C PRO A 51 -10.37 13.92 3.34
N ILE A 52 -10.62 12.69 3.82
CA ILE A 52 -9.97 11.51 3.24
C ILE A 52 -10.29 11.33 1.75
N THR A 53 -11.48 11.74 1.32
CA THR A 53 -11.90 11.73 -0.08
C THR A 53 -11.04 12.64 -0.98
N LEU A 54 -10.32 13.61 -0.42
CA LEU A 54 -9.31 14.38 -1.16
C LEU A 54 -7.94 13.70 -1.15
N LEU A 55 -7.60 12.96 -0.09
CA LEU A 55 -6.33 12.25 0.06
C LEU A 55 -6.24 10.96 -0.76
N PHE A 56 -7.39 10.45 -1.21
CA PHE A 56 -7.44 9.22 -1.97
C PHE A 56 -8.25 9.41 -3.26
N PRO A 57 -7.67 9.17 -4.44
CA PRO A 57 -8.35 9.43 -5.70
C PRO A 57 -9.50 8.44 -5.88
N THR A 58 -10.71 8.97 -5.95
CA THR A 58 -11.91 8.22 -6.30
C THR A 58 -12.36 8.59 -7.72
N GLY A 59 -12.88 7.61 -8.46
CA GLY A 59 -13.45 7.80 -9.81
C GLY A 59 -12.59 7.21 -10.93
N LYS A 60 -13.25 6.52 -11.87
CA LYS A 60 -12.59 5.67 -12.90
C LYS A 60 -11.67 6.38 -13.89
N GLU A 61 -11.76 7.70 -13.97
CA GLU A 61 -10.91 8.50 -14.87
C GLU A 61 -9.55 8.83 -14.26
N ARG A 62 -9.37 8.59 -12.96
CA ARG A 62 -8.11 8.85 -12.25
C ARG A 62 -7.06 7.81 -12.62
N ARG A 63 -5.91 8.33 -13.07
CA ARG A 63 -4.78 7.54 -13.58
C ARG A 63 -3.48 8.27 -13.24
N TRP A 64 -2.45 7.51 -12.90
CA TRP A 64 -1.11 8.05 -12.69
C TRP A 64 -0.03 7.02 -13.04
N GLU A 65 1.18 7.52 -13.23
CA GLU A 65 2.37 6.71 -13.51
C GLU A 65 3.33 6.83 -12.33
N MET A 66 4.01 5.73 -12.01
CA MET A 66 5.03 5.67 -10.97
C MET A 66 6.31 5.04 -11.51
N ALA A 67 7.45 5.62 -11.16
CA ALA A 67 8.74 4.94 -11.23
C ALA A 67 8.81 3.93 -10.09
N VAL A 68 9.13 2.68 -10.40
CA VAL A 68 9.24 1.57 -9.45
C VAL A 68 10.69 1.10 -9.41
N ARG A 69 11.35 1.28 -8.28
CA ARG A 69 12.68 0.73 -8.00
C ARG A 69 12.52 -0.49 -7.10
N ALA A 70 13.04 -1.63 -7.55
CA ALA A 70 13.08 -2.85 -6.75
C ALA A 70 14.44 -3.53 -7.01
N MET A 71 15.26 -3.67 -5.96
CA MET A 71 16.67 -4.04 -6.11
C MET A 71 17.35 -3.09 -7.12
N ASP A 72 18.13 -3.62 -8.07
CA ASP A 72 18.82 -2.85 -9.11
C ASP A 72 17.95 -2.58 -10.36
N LYS A 73 16.65 -2.89 -10.30
CA LYS A 73 15.74 -2.71 -11.44
C LYS A 73 14.89 -1.47 -11.29
N LEU A 74 14.81 -0.70 -12.38
CA LEU A 74 13.88 0.41 -12.55
C LEU A 74 12.82 0.04 -13.58
N ASN A 75 11.55 0.18 -13.21
CA ASN A 75 10.40 -0.05 -14.07
C ASN A 75 9.44 1.13 -13.99
N THR A 76 8.50 1.19 -14.92
CA THR A 76 7.34 2.10 -14.85
C THR A 76 6.09 1.28 -14.57
N GLU A 77 5.23 1.82 -13.71
CA GLU A 77 3.91 1.28 -13.40
C GLU A 77 2.85 2.34 -13.70
N SER A 78 1.80 1.94 -14.42
CA SER A 78 0.57 2.75 -14.49
C SER A 78 -0.41 2.26 -13.43
N VAL A 79 -1.07 3.17 -12.75
CA VAL A 79 -2.11 2.88 -11.76
C VAL A 79 -3.42 3.48 -12.24
N ARG A 80 -4.48 2.68 -12.12
CA ARG A 80 -5.84 3.07 -12.51
C ARG A 80 -6.79 2.87 -11.34
N VAL A 81 -7.71 3.79 -11.19
CA VAL A 81 -8.82 3.67 -10.24
C VAL A 81 -9.98 2.98 -10.97
N ASP A 82 -10.56 1.96 -10.36
CA ASP A 82 -11.79 1.33 -10.85
C ASP A 82 -13.02 1.99 -10.20
N GLU A 83 -14.20 1.76 -10.78
CA GLU A 83 -15.45 2.22 -10.18
C GLU A 83 -15.65 1.63 -8.77
N PRO A 84 -16.09 2.44 -7.78
CA PRO A 84 -16.40 1.93 -6.45
C PRO A 84 -17.47 0.83 -6.52
N ARG A 85 -17.28 -0.23 -5.74
CA ARG A 85 -18.22 -1.37 -5.66
C ARG A 85 -18.38 -1.89 -4.25
N THR A 86 -19.44 -2.65 -4.01
CA THR A 86 -19.57 -3.44 -2.78
C THR A 86 -18.78 -4.73 -2.90
N MET A 87 -17.97 -5.05 -1.89
CA MET A 87 -17.18 -6.29 -1.85
C MET A 87 -17.12 -6.81 -0.42
N ASN A 88 -17.52 -8.07 -0.20
CA ASN A 88 -17.50 -8.71 1.12
C ASN A 88 -18.17 -7.87 2.23
N GLY A 89 -19.31 -7.25 1.93
CA GLY A 89 -20.03 -6.36 2.85
C GLY A 89 -19.44 -4.95 3.00
N VAL A 90 -18.28 -4.68 2.40
CA VAL A 90 -17.67 -3.34 2.37
C VAL A 90 -18.29 -2.54 1.22
N THR A 91 -19.07 -1.52 1.54
CA THR A 91 -19.61 -0.56 0.56
C THR A 91 -18.55 0.47 0.15
N ASN A 92 -18.68 1.01 -1.06
CA ASN A 92 -17.77 2.01 -1.63
C ASN A 92 -16.30 1.60 -1.62
N ALA A 93 -16.01 0.33 -1.91
CA ALA A 93 -14.65 -0.16 -2.03
C ALA A 93 -14.05 0.31 -3.37
N THR A 94 -13.03 1.18 -3.30
CA THR A 94 -12.27 1.68 -4.45
C THR A 94 -11.09 0.76 -4.71
N THR A 95 -10.97 0.26 -5.94
CA THR A 95 -9.84 -0.59 -6.34
C THR A 95 -8.82 0.26 -7.09
N LEU A 96 -7.56 0.17 -6.67
CA LEU A 96 -6.41 0.61 -7.45
C LEU A 96 -5.83 -0.61 -8.16
N THR A 97 -5.82 -0.61 -9.48
CA THR A 97 -5.21 -1.66 -10.29
C THR A 97 -3.89 -1.15 -10.88
N MET A 98 -2.81 -1.86 -10.58
CA MET A 98 -1.46 -1.55 -11.04
C MET A 98 -1.11 -2.41 -12.26
N TYR A 99 -0.55 -1.75 -13.27
CA TYR A 99 -0.15 -2.37 -14.53
C TYR A 99 1.33 -2.13 -14.82
N GLN A 100 2.00 -3.17 -15.31
CA GLN A 100 3.34 -3.11 -15.89
C GLN A 100 3.28 -3.69 -17.29
N ASN A 101 3.90 -3.00 -18.26
CA ASN A 101 3.87 -3.41 -19.67
C ASN A 101 2.44 -3.70 -20.18
N GLY A 102 1.46 -2.88 -19.75
CA GLY A 102 0.05 -3.01 -20.12
C GLY A 102 -0.71 -4.17 -19.44
N LYS A 103 -0.07 -4.98 -18.61
CA LYS A 103 -0.70 -6.11 -17.90
C LYS A 103 -0.94 -5.77 -16.44
N ALA A 104 -2.17 -5.99 -15.96
CA ALA A 104 -2.49 -5.87 -14.54
C ALA A 104 -1.73 -6.95 -13.77
N TYR A 105 -1.05 -6.57 -12.69
CA TYR A 105 -0.24 -7.51 -11.92
C TYR A 105 -0.49 -7.41 -10.41
N ARG A 106 -1.05 -6.30 -9.93
CA ARG A 106 -1.37 -6.07 -8.53
C ARG A 106 -2.62 -5.21 -8.42
N SER A 107 -3.36 -5.39 -7.32
CA SER A 107 -4.42 -4.48 -6.90
C SER A 107 -4.34 -4.19 -5.41
N GLU A 108 -4.79 -2.99 -5.02
CA GLU A 108 -5.06 -2.62 -3.64
C GLU A 108 -6.50 -2.09 -3.57
N ILE A 109 -7.29 -2.57 -2.62
CA ILE A 109 -8.70 -2.22 -2.48
C ILE A 109 -8.87 -1.49 -1.15
N PHE A 110 -9.47 -0.31 -1.20
CA PHE A 110 -9.65 0.56 -0.05
C PHE A 110 -11.11 0.84 0.20
N GLN A 111 -11.51 0.90 1.46
CA GLN A 111 -12.74 1.56 1.86
C GLN A 111 -12.43 3.02 2.10
N VAL A 112 -13.02 3.89 1.28
CA VAL A 112 -12.85 5.34 1.37
C VAL A 112 -14.14 5.92 1.95
N LYS A 113 -14.04 6.51 3.14
CA LYS A 113 -15.11 7.27 3.78
C LYS A 113 -14.63 8.70 4.02
N PRO A 114 -15.52 9.70 4.18
CA PRO A 114 -15.10 11.07 4.47
C PRO A 114 -14.10 11.19 5.65
N GLU A 115 -14.27 10.36 6.67
CA GLU A 115 -13.55 10.38 7.93
C GLU A 115 -12.40 9.35 8.03
N SER A 116 -12.37 8.33 7.16
CA SER A 116 -11.40 7.23 7.30
C SER A 116 -11.01 6.58 5.99
N LEU A 117 -9.74 6.16 5.90
CA LEU A 117 -9.21 5.29 4.87
C LEU A 117 -8.84 3.95 5.49
N SER A 118 -9.39 2.85 4.97
CA SER A 118 -9.04 1.49 5.39
C SER A 118 -8.64 0.62 4.21
N LEU A 119 -7.65 -0.24 4.40
CA LEU A 119 -7.26 -1.26 3.44
C LEU A 119 -8.15 -2.49 3.59
N VAL A 120 -8.79 -2.91 2.50
CA VAL A 120 -9.69 -4.06 2.44
C VAL A 120 -8.97 -5.27 1.85
N ALA A 121 -8.14 -5.04 0.83
CA ALA A 121 -7.37 -6.10 0.21
C ALA A 121 -6.09 -5.56 -0.44
N ALA A 122 -5.06 -6.39 -0.53
CA ALA A 122 -3.86 -6.07 -1.31
C ALA A 122 -3.19 -7.34 -1.86
N GLY A 123 -2.65 -7.27 -3.07
CA GLY A 123 -1.86 -8.36 -3.66
C GLY A 123 -2.06 -8.52 -5.16
N GLY A 124 -1.49 -9.59 -5.70
CA GLY A 124 -1.65 -9.99 -7.11
C GLY A 124 -2.95 -10.77 -7.35
N ALA A 125 -2.88 -11.82 -8.17
CA ALA A 125 -4.01 -12.73 -8.39
C ALA A 125 -4.54 -13.33 -7.07
N GLU A 126 -3.62 -13.66 -6.17
CA GLU A 126 -3.92 -14.14 -4.82
C GLU A 126 -3.86 -12.99 -3.82
N LYS A 127 -4.87 -12.12 -3.86
CA LYS A 127 -4.97 -10.97 -2.94
C LYS A 127 -5.21 -11.44 -1.51
N MET A 128 -4.52 -10.80 -0.55
CA MET A 128 -4.83 -10.90 0.87
C MET A 128 -6.06 -10.04 1.16
N LEU A 129 -7.12 -10.64 1.69
CA LEU A 129 -8.33 -9.94 2.14
C LEU A 129 -8.26 -9.72 3.64
N MET A 130 -8.41 -8.48 4.11
CA MET A 130 -8.47 -8.15 5.53
C MET A 130 -9.92 -8.14 6.04
N SER A 131 -10.16 -8.77 7.18
CA SER A 131 -11.45 -8.76 7.88
C SER A 131 -11.25 -8.54 9.39
N PRO A 132 -11.70 -7.41 9.96
CA PRO A 132 -12.33 -6.26 9.29
C PRO A 132 -11.32 -5.48 8.42
N PRO A 133 -11.76 -4.52 7.58
CA PRO A 133 -10.85 -3.62 6.87
C PRO A 133 -9.87 -2.93 7.83
N MET A 134 -8.59 -2.89 7.45
CA MET A 134 -7.49 -2.39 8.26
C MET A 134 -7.39 -0.86 8.16
N LEU A 135 -7.67 -0.16 9.25
CA LEU A 135 -7.61 1.31 9.29
C LEU A 135 -6.18 1.82 9.04
N LEU A 136 -6.02 2.73 8.08
CA LEU A 136 -4.75 3.37 7.76
C LEU A 136 -4.68 4.82 8.23
N LEU A 137 -5.78 5.57 8.05
CA LEU A 137 -5.81 7.01 8.28
C LEU A 137 -7.20 7.46 8.72
N ARG A 138 -7.28 8.42 9.64
CA ARG A 138 -8.51 9.15 9.96
C ARG A 138 -8.31 10.65 9.79
N THR A 139 -9.39 11.36 9.49
CA THR A 139 -9.39 12.82 9.62
C THR A 139 -9.12 13.20 11.07
N GLN A 140 -8.56 14.39 11.26
CA GLN A 140 -8.20 14.96 12.55
C GLN A 140 -7.17 14.17 13.37
N ALA A 141 -6.50 13.17 12.77
CA ALA A 141 -5.44 12.45 13.44
C ALA A 141 -4.26 13.40 13.77
N PRO A 142 -3.73 13.38 15.01
CA PRO A 142 -2.50 14.11 15.35
C PRO A 142 -1.24 13.43 14.77
N GLU A 143 -0.10 14.13 14.75
CA GLU A 143 1.20 13.51 14.51
C GLU A 143 1.42 12.41 15.55
N GLY A 144 1.88 11.26 15.09
CA GLY A 144 2.15 10.11 15.95
C GLY A 144 0.91 9.28 16.25
N ALA A 145 -0.27 9.63 15.74
CA ALA A 145 -1.47 8.83 15.95
C ALA A 145 -1.23 7.38 15.52
N GLU A 146 -1.49 6.47 16.45
CA GLU A 146 -1.26 5.03 16.28
C GLU A 146 -2.59 4.30 16.11
N TYR A 147 -2.65 3.38 15.17
CA TYR A 147 -3.77 2.48 14.98
C TYR A 147 -3.29 1.05 15.14
N LYS A 148 -3.85 0.35 16.12
CA LYS A 148 -3.73 -1.09 16.24
C LYS A 148 -4.92 -1.73 15.55
N TRP A 149 -4.65 -2.76 14.77
CA TRP A 149 -5.66 -3.56 14.10
C TRP A 149 -5.41 -5.01 14.42
N GLU A 150 -6.47 -5.73 14.76
CA GLU A 150 -6.48 -7.17 14.95
C GLU A 150 -7.63 -7.72 14.10
N GLY A 151 -7.38 -8.81 13.40
CA GLY A 151 -8.37 -9.42 12.53
C GLY A 151 -7.86 -10.68 11.87
N GLU A 152 -8.46 -11.01 10.75
CA GLU A 152 -8.10 -12.16 9.93
C GLU A 152 -7.64 -11.70 8.55
N ILE A 153 -6.65 -12.41 7.99
CA ILE A 153 -6.32 -12.35 6.58
C ILE A 153 -6.78 -13.63 5.90
N THR A 154 -7.52 -13.49 4.81
CA THR A 154 -7.77 -14.59 3.88
C THR A 154 -6.80 -14.52 2.71
N PHE A 155 -6.01 -15.57 2.49
CA PHE A 155 -5.06 -15.71 1.39
C PHE A 155 -5.13 -17.12 0.81
N LYS A 156 -5.29 -17.26 -0.51
CA LYS A 156 -5.50 -18.55 -1.20
C LYS A 156 -6.64 -19.40 -0.58
N GLY A 157 -7.67 -18.74 -0.05
CA GLY A 157 -8.80 -19.41 0.63
C GLY A 157 -8.54 -19.83 2.08
N ALA A 158 -7.29 -19.80 2.54
CA ALA A 158 -6.95 -20.03 3.95
C ALA A 158 -7.11 -18.74 4.76
N LYS A 159 -7.62 -18.86 5.99
CA LYS A 159 -7.71 -17.77 6.96
C LYS A 159 -6.61 -17.89 7.99
N ALA A 160 -6.02 -16.78 8.38
CA ALA A 160 -5.04 -16.70 9.45
C ALA A 160 -5.29 -15.45 10.32
N PRO A 161 -5.07 -15.55 11.64
CA PRO A 161 -5.06 -14.37 12.50
C PRO A 161 -3.95 -13.42 12.06
N ALA A 162 -4.25 -12.13 12.14
CA ALA A 162 -3.35 -11.08 11.72
C ALA A 162 -3.48 -9.87 12.65
N GLN A 163 -2.38 -9.14 12.77
CA GLN A 163 -2.31 -7.89 13.51
C GLN A 163 -1.57 -6.86 12.69
N ALA A 164 -1.93 -5.59 12.81
CA ALA A 164 -1.21 -4.51 12.18
C ALA A 164 -1.09 -3.33 13.12
N TYR A 165 0.00 -2.60 12.91
CA TYR A 165 0.26 -1.35 13.57
C TYR A 165 0.50 -0.28 12.51
N SER A 166 -0.25 0.80 12.57
CA SER A 166 -0.09 1.96 11.69
C SER A 166 0.21 3.21 12.50
N ARG A 167 1.01 4.12 11.93
CA ARG A 167 1.35 5.40 12.52
C ARG A 167 1.25 6.53 11.51
N VAL A 168 0.61 7.63 11.91
CA VAL A 168 0.46 8.85 11.10
C VAL A 168 1.56 9.84 11.44
N HIS A 169 2.11 10.50 10.42
CA HIS A 169 3.07 11.58 10.56
C HIS A 169 2.50 12.88 9.99
N ALA A 170 2.94 14.03 10.50
CA ALA A 170 2.55 15.31 9.91
C ALA A 170 3.00 15.42 8.46
N PRO A 171 2.33 16.28 7.68
CA PRO A 171 2.78 16.61 6.34
C PRO A 171 4.23 17.04 6.30
N ARG A 172 5.00 16.46 5.38
CA ARG A 172 6.38 16.86 5.09
C ARG A 172 6.57 17.00 3.59
N GLU A 173 7.56 17.80 3.19
CA GLU A 173 7.96 17.87 1.79
C GLU A 173 8.45 16.49 1.32
N VAL A 174 7.91 16.03 0.19
CA VAL A 174 8.37 14.85 -0.54
C VAL A 174 8.65 15.27 -1.98
N VAL A 175 9.82 14.88 -2.47
CA VAL A 175 10.24 15.13 -3.86
C VAL A 175 10.07 13.83 -4.65
N THR A 176 9.40 13.91 -5.77
CA THR A 176 9.26 12.83 -6.76
C THR A 176 9.60 13.36 -8.15
N PRO A 177 9.74 12.49 -9.17
CA PRO A 177 9.93 12.97 -10.54
C PRO A 177 8.80 13.86 -11.07
N ALA A 178 7.59 13.75 -10.53
CA ALA A 178 6.45 14.61 -10.86
C ALA A 178 6.50 16.00 -10.19
N GLY A 179 7.40 16.23 -9.23
CA GLY A 179 7.55 17.52 -8.55
C GLY A 179 7.72 17.41 -7.03
N LYS A 180 7.50 18.55 -6.36
CA LYS A 180 7.55 18.65 -4.90
C LYS A 180 6.13 18.71 -4.34
N PHE A 181 5.87 17.95 -3.29
CA PHE A 181 4.56 17.88 -2.64
C PHE A 181 4.68 17.97 -1.13
N THR A 182 3.66 18.50 -0.47
CA THR A 182 3.48 18.37 0.98
C THR A 182 2.56 17.17 1.22
N ALA A 183 3.09 16.09 1.82
CA ALA A 183 2.39 14.81 1.91
C ALA A 183 2.28 14.27 3.33
N TYR A 184 1.11 13.72 3.66
CA TYR A 184 0.87 12.93 4.86
C TYR A 184 1.55 11.57 4.73
N ARG A 185 2.38 11.19 5.69
CA ARG A 185 2.99 9.85 5.69
C ARG A 185 2.26 8.94 6.67
N VAL A 186 1.93 7.74 6.21
CA VAL A 186 1.44 6.65 7.04
C VAL A 186 2.40 5.47 6.94
N ASP A 187 2.93 5.06 8.08
CA ASP A 187 3.73 3.87 8.25
C ASP A 187 2.85 2.73 8.75
N THR A 188 3.05 1.51 8.27
CA THR A 188 2.26 0.33 8.65
C THR A 188 3.13 -0.91 8.67
N ALA A 189 2.96 -1.77 9.67
CA ALA A 189 3.52 -3.10 9.73
C ALA A 189 2.39 -4.10 9.97
N LEU A 190 2.09 -4.91 8.95
CA LEU A 190 1.07 -5.98 9.02
C LEU A 190 1.77 -7.32 9.25
N THR A 191 1.39 -8.03 10.30
CA THR A 191 1.91 -9.37 10.64
C THR A 191 0.80 -10.40 10.52
N THR A 192 1.06 -11.53 9.86
CA THR A 192 0.11 -12.64 9.72
C THR A 192 0.86 -13.96 9.55
N ILE A 193 0.13 -15.07 9.53
CA ILE A 193 0.66 -16.41 9.26
C ILE A 193 0.35 -16.79 7.80
N ILE A 194 1.37 -17.10 7.02
CA ILE A 194 1.24 -17.61 5.65
C ILE A 194 1.99 -18.93 5.57
N GLU A 195 1.27 -19.99 5.19
CA GLU A 195 1.85 -21.34 5.00
C GLU A 195 2.64 -21.80 6.24
N GLY A 196 2.12 -21.50 7.44
CA GLY A 196 2.72 -21.86 8.73
C GLY A 196 3.81 -20.92 9.25
N ASN A 197 4.22 -19.90 8.48
CA ASN A 197 5.28 -18.97 8.85
C ASN A 197 4.70 -17.61 9.23
N THR A 198 5.25 -16.98 10.27
CA THR A 198 4.93 -15.58 10.60
C THR A 198 5.63 -14.67 9.60
N VAL A 199 4.86 -13.83 8.91
CA VAL A 199 5.34 -12.88 7.90
C VAL A 199 4.91 -11.48 8.27
N THR A 200 5.85 -10.53 8.19
CA THR A 200 5.59 -9.09 8.41
C THR A 200 5.77 -8.30 7.12
N PHE A 201 4.79 -7.45 6.80
CA PHE A 201 4.75 -6.58 5.63
C PHE A 201 4.85 -5.11 6.07
N PRO A 202 6.07 -4.55 6.19
CA PRO A 202 6.24 -3.13 6.42
C PRO A 202 5.94 -2.34 5.14
N ALA A 203 5.21 -1.23 5.28
CA ALA A 203 4.89 -0.30 4.21
C ALA A 203 4.78 1.15 4.72
N SER A 204 5.31 2.09 3.96
CA SER A 204 5.13 3.53 4.13
C SER A 204 4.42 4.10 2.90
N ARG A 205 3.43 4.96 3.10
CA ARG A 205 2.67 5.64 2.03
C ARG A 205 2.62 7.14 2.27
N TRP A 206 2.80 7.92 1.22
CA TRP A 206 2.72 9.38 1.23
C TRP A 206 1.50 9.84 0.43
N PHE A 207 0.54 10.46 1.11
CA PHE A 207 -0.72 10.93 0.55
C PHE A 207 -0.73 12.44 0.37
N VAL A 208 -1.18 12.91 -0.78
CA VAL A 208 -1.30 14.33 -1.12
C VAL A 208 -2.75 14.63 -1.53
N PRO A 209 -3.40 15.66 -0.95
CA PRO A 209 -4.74 16.09 -1.36
C PRO A 209 -4.82 16.36 -2.87
N GLY A 210 -5.86 15.83 -3.51
CA GLY A 210 -6.13 15.99 -4.95
C GLY A 210 -5.27 15.11 -5.88
N VAL A 211 -4.20 14.48 -5.35
CA VAL A 211 -3.29 13.63 -6.12
C VAL A 211 -3.40 12.16 -5.71
N GLY A 212 -3.41 11.88 -4.41
CA GLY A 212 -3.37 10.52 -3.88
C GLY A 212 -1.99 10.09 -3.39
N ILE A 213 -1.65 8.82 -3.64
CA ILE A 213 -0.36 8.25 -3.25
C ILE A 213 0.74 8.76 -4.19
N VAL A 214 1.64 9.59 -3.68
CA VAL A 214 2.76 10.14 -4.47
C VAL A 214 4.07 9.37 -4.27
N LYS A 215 4.20 8.66 -3.15
CA LYS A 215 5.31 7.77 -2.86
C LYS A 215 4.82 6.59 -2.04
N GLN A 216 5.41 5.42 -2.26
CA GLN A 216 5.19 4.22 -1.45
C GLN A 216 6.48 3.44 -1.32
N VAL A 217 6.79 2.93 -0.13
CA VAL A 217 7.91 2.02 0.14
C VAL A 217 7.37 0.81 0.85
N PHE A 218 7.73 -0.40 0.45
CA PHE A 218 7.32 -1.63 1.13
C PHE A 218 8.33 -2.74 0.91
N ARG A 219 8.33 -3.75 1.77
CA ARG A 219 9.17 -4.96 1.61
C ARG A 219 8.35 -6.16 1.16
N VAL A 220 8.93 -6.96 0.27
CA VAL A 220 8.42 -8.27 -0.15
C VAL A 220 9.58 -9.27 -0.07
N GLY A 221 9.53 -10.18 0.91
CA GLY A 221 10.70 -10.98 1.26
C GLY A 221 11.87 -10.05 1.63
N ASN A 222 13.03 -10.27 1.01
CA ASN A 222 14.24 -9.47 1.24
C ASN A 222 14.35 -8.24 0.32
N ALA A 223 13.39 -8.00 -0.57
CA ALA A 223 13.43 -6.89 -1.51
C ALA A 223 12.63 -5.69 -0.97
N GLU A 224 13.27 -4.53 -0.92
CA GLU A 224 12.58 -3.25 -0.79
C GLU A 224 12.11 -2.78 -2.17
N VAL A 225 10.86 -2.33 -2.22
CA VAL A 225 10.23 -1.74 -3.39
C VAL A 225 9.87 -0.31 -3.06
N GLU A 226 10.44 0.63 -3.82
CA GLU A 226 10.10 2.04 -3.77
C GLU A 226 9.33 2.43 -5.04
N LYS A 227 8.21 3.13 -4.85
CA LYS A 227 7.40 3.71 -5.91
C LYS A 227 7.36 5.23 -5.74
N GLN A 228 7.60 5.98 -6.82
CA GLN A 228 7.53 7.44 -6.82
C GLN A 228 6.72 7.94 -8.01
N LEU A 229 5.83 8.90 -7.79
CA LEU A 229 4.98 9.49 -8.82
C LEU A 229 5.82 10.17 -9.90
N THR A 230 5.58 9.81 -11.16
CA THR A 230 6.22 10.43 -12.34
C THR A 230 5.26 11.32 -13.12
N SER A 231 3.98 10.96 -13.17
CA SER A 231 2.94 11.81 -13.76
C SER A 231 1.56 11.46 -13.22
N PHE A 232 0.63 12.39 -13.23
CA PHE A 232 -0.77 12.16 -12.89
C PHE A 232 -1.65 13.02 -13.78
N LYS A 233 -2.89 12.58 -14.01
CA LYS A 233 -3.93 13.42 -14.59
C LYS A 233 -4.87 13.86 -13.48
N GLY A 234 -4.89 15.18 -13.24
CA GLY A 234 -5.97 15.78 -12.46
C GLY A 234 -7.30 15.50 -13.16
N GLY A 235 -8.28 15.04 -12.40
CA GLY A 235 -9.69 15.06 -12.77
C GLY A 235 -10.42 16.18 -12.05
#